data_AF-A0A1V4MDZ3-F1
#
_entry.id   AF-A0A1V4MDZ3-F1
#
_cell.length_a   1.000
_cell.length_b   1.000
_cell.length_c   1.000
_cell.angle_alpha   90.00
_cell.angle_beta   90.00
_cell.angle_gamma   90.00
#
_symmetry.space_group_name_H-M   'P 1'
#
loop_
_entity.id
_entity.type
_entity.pdbx_description
1 polymer ?
#
loop_
_entity_poly.entity_id
_entity_poly.type
_entity_poly.pdbx_seq_one_letter_code
_entity_poly.pdbx_strand_id
1 'polypeptide(L)'
;MDIDFAKLAKLPYISKRMFVIGSICKKRNVDLEYLFGLMSLYNEKNRGKWFWQKATFTGALKETYENFNKKIDGIVRSLKSMEESSFLCHVEDGTEILERFLTGMEANCEVDRDAGYRYVKGLLDNNLKKIIEESTRSLKKHGII
;
A
#
# COMPACT_ATOMS: atom_id res chain seq x y z
N MET A 1 16.80 12.35 3.10
CA MET A 1 15.54 12.96 3.55
C MET A 1 15.31 12.29 4.89
N ASP A 2 15.78 12.91 5.96
CA ASP A 2 15.91 12.21 7.24
C ASP A 2 14.52 12.02 7.85
N ILE A 3 14.04 10.78 7.85
CA ILE A 3 12.72 10.43 8.36
C ILE A 3 12.81 10.42 9.90
N ASP A 4 12.02 11.26 10.56
CA ASP A 4 11.88 11.21 12.02
C ASP A 4 10.99 10.02 12.44
N PHE A 5 11.60 8.85 12.59
CA PHE A 5 10.91 7.61 12.98
C PHE A 5 10.25 7.71 14.36
N ALA A 6 10.78 8.52 15.27
CA ALA A 6 10.18 8.74 16.58
C ALA A 6 8.85 9.51 16.47
N LYS A 7 8.75 10.49 15.57
CA LYS A 7 7.48 11.15 15.24
C LYS A 7 6.54 10.21 14.48
N LEU A 8 7.04 9.51 13.47
CA LEU A 8 6.24 8.56 12.68
C LEU A 8 5.60 7.48 13.59
N ALA A 9 6.34 6.93 14.55
CA ALA A 9 5.85 5.90 15.47
C ALA A 9 4.65 6.35 16.32
N LYS A 10 4.54 7.65 16.61
CA LYS A 10 3.45 8.27 17.39
C LYS A 10 2.19 8.52 16.58
N LEU A 11 2.24 8.42 15.25
CA LEU A 11 1.07 8.62 14.40
C LEU A 11 0.07 7.46 14.52
N PRO A 12 -1.20 7.68 14.14
CA PRO A 12 -2.21 6.63 14.06
C PRO A 12 -1.71 5.44 13.23
N TYR A 13 -2.16 4.24 13.60
CA TYR A 13 -1.73 3.00 12.94
C TYR A 13 -1.91 3.03 11.43
N ILE A 14 -3.04 3.57 10.96
CA ILE A 14 -3.34 3.67 9.54
C ILE A 14 -2.38 4.60 8.80
N SER A 15 -1.99 5.73 9.42
CA SER A 15 -1.02 6.67 8.84
C SER A 15 0.36 6.04 8.72
N LYS A 16 0.78 5.25 9.73
CA LYS A 16 2.03 4.48 9.69
C LYS A 16 2.01 3.45 8.56
N ARG A 17 0.93 2.66 8.46
CA ARG A 17 0.76 1.69 7.37
C ARG A 17 0.80 2.38 6.01
N MET A 18 0.10 3.50 5.84
CA MET A 18 0.06 4.24 4.59
C MET A 18 1.44 4.76 4.18
N PHE A 19 2.22 5.25 5.14
CA PHE A 19 3.61 5.66 4.92
C PHE A 19 4.49 4.50 4.44
N VAL A 20 4.41 3.34 5.11
CA VAL A 20 5.18 2.14 4.74
C VAL A 20 4.78 1.66 3.34
N ILE A 21 3.48 1.49 3.08
CA ILE A 21 2.96 1.07 1.77
C ILE A 21 3.45 2.05 0.69
N GLY A 22 3.28 3.35 0.92
CA GLY A 22 3.68 4.38 -0.04
C GLY A 22 5.19 4.37 -0.31
N SER A 23 6.01 4.08 0.69
CA SER A 23 7.47 3.95 0.54
C SER A 23 7.84 2.75 -0.33
N ILE A 24 7.16 1.61 -0.16
CA ILE A 24 7.36 0.41 -0.99
C ILE A 24 6.85 0.67 -2.42
N CYS A 25 5.67 1.26 -2.58
CA CYS A 25 5.09 1.61 -3.88
C CYS A 25 6.04 2.48 -4.72
N LYS A 26 6.61 3.53 -4.12
CA LYS A 26 7.55 4.44 -4.79
C LYS A 26 8.76 3.71 -5.39
N LYS A 27 9.25 2.65 -4.75
CA LYS A 27 10.37 1.83 -5.28
C LYS A 27 10.03 1.03 -6.54
N ARG A 28 8.74 0.89 -6.85
CA ARG A 28 8.23 0.22 -8.06
C ARG A 28 7.55 1.18 -9.02
N ASN A 29 7.79 2.49 -8.89
CA ASN A 29 7.19 3.54 -9.72
C ASN A 29 5.65 3.50 -9.76
N VAL A 30 5.03 3.02 -8.67
CA VAL A 30 3.59 3.09 -8.47
C VAL A 30 3.28 3.97 -7.27
N ASP A 31 2.07 4.54 -7.24
CA ASP A 31 1.58 5.29 -6.09
C ASP A 31 0.43 4.54 -5.38
N LEU A 32 0.04 5.07 -4.22
CA LEU A 32 -1.04 4.51 -3.42
C LEU A 32 -2.36 4.48 -4.19
N GLU A 33 -2.63 5.51 -5.00
CA GLU A 33 -3.87 5.61 -5.76
C GLU A 33 -3.96 4.49 -6.81
N TYR A 34 -2.83 4.15 -7.45
CA TYR A 34 -2.77 3.04 -8.40
C TYR A 34 -3.00 1.70 -7.70
N LEU A 35 -2.27 1.42 -6.60
CA LEU A 35 -2.43 0.18 -5.83
C LEU A 35 -3.86 0.00 -5.36
N PHE A 36 -4.43 1.01 -4.70
CA PHE A 36 -5.80 0.92 -4.18
C PHE A 36 -6.85 0.99 -5.30
N GLY A 37 -6.55 1.62 -6.43
CA GLY A 37 -7.37 1.58 -7.64
C GLY A 37 -7.46 0.17 -8.24
N LEU A 38 -6.35 -0.59 -8.31
CA LEU A 38 -6.38 -1.99 -8.71
C LEU A 38 -7.27 -2.83 -7.78
N MET A 39 -7.22 -2.53 -6.48
CA MET A 39 -8.01 -3.24 -5.48
C MET A 39 -9.50 -2.90 -5.60
N SER A 40 -9.84 -1.64 -5.90
CA SER A 40 -11.21 -1.26 -6.29
C SER A 40 -11.68 -2.03 -7.52
N LEU A 41 -10.87 -2.05 -8.59
CA LEU A 41 -11.21 -2.73 -9.84
C LEU A 41 -11.41 -4.24 -9.65
N TYR A 42 -10.53 -4.88 -8.89
CA TYR A 42 -10.68 -6.29 -8.56
C TYR A 42 -11.99 -6.57 -7.81
N ASN A 43 -12.35 -5.72 -6.85
CA ASN A 43 -13.60 -5.87 -6.11
C ASN A 43 -14.82 -5.73 -7.03
N GLU A 44 -14.78 -4.77 -7.96
CA GLU A 44 -15.82 -4.56 -8.96
C GLU A 44 -15.97 -5.81 -9.86
N LYS A 45 -14.87 -6.31 -10.43
CA LYS A 45 -14.85 -7.49 -11.31
C LYS A 45 -15.36 -8.75 -10.60
N ASN A 46 -15.01 -8.93 -9.33
CA ASN A 46 -15.32 -10.14 -8.56
C ASN A 46 -16.60 -10.04 -7.72
N ARG A 47 -17.42 -8.98 -7.88
CA ARG A 47 -18.64 -8.73 -7.10
C ARG A 47 -18.44 -8.86 -5.58
N GLY A 48 -17.23 -8.54 -5.11
CA GLY A 48 -16.84 -8.71 -3.71
C GLY A 48 -17.39 -7.59 -2.84
N LYS A 49 -17.88 -7.93 -1.63
CA LYS A 49 -18.11 -6.92 -0.59
C LYS A 49 -16.77 -6.37 -0.12
N TRP A 50 -16.67 -5.03 -0.14
CA TRP A 50 -15.63 -4.15 0.37
C TRP A 50 -14.39 -4.81 1.01
N PHE A 51 -13.22 -4.41 0.49
CA PHE A 51 -11.89 -4.89 0.84
C PHE A 51 -11.57 -5.03 2.34
N TRP A 52 -12.14 -4.16 3.17
CA TRP A 52 -11.94 -4.17 4.62
C TRP A 52 -12.92 -5.09 5.38
N GLN A 53 -13.95 -5.61 4.72
CA GLN A 53 -15.05 -6.37 5.34
C GLN A 53 -15.28 -7.79 4.76
N LYS A 54 -14.34 -8.34 3.97
CA LYS A 54 -14.31 -9.68 3.33
C LYS A 54 -14.61 -9.69 1.83
N ALA A 55 -13.73 -9.09 1.02
CA ALA A 55 -13.40 -9.63 -0.29
C ALA A 55 -12.10 -10.41 -0.13
N THR A 56 -12.20 -11.72 0.09
CA THR A 56 -11.05 -12.62 0.14
C THR A 56 -10.52 -12.77 -1.27
N PHE A 57 -9.35 -12.18 -1.56
CA PHE A 57 -8.49 -12.72 -2.60
C PHE A 57 -8.43 -14.25 -2.47
N THR A 58 -8.32 -14.95 -3.57
CA THR A 58 -8.25 -16.41 -3.60
C THR A 58 -6.93 -16.87 -4.23
N GLY A 59 -6.55 -18.12 -3.95
CA GLY A 59 -5.33 -18.73 -4.50
C GLY A 59 -4.06 -17.92 -4.22
N ALA A 60 -3.17 -17.85 -5.21
CA ALA A 60 -1.89 -17.16 -5.11
C ALA A 60 -2.02 -15.65 -4.82
N LEU A 61 -3.12 -15.02 -5.25
CA LEU A 61 -3.36 -13.60 -4.99
C LEU A 61 -3.65 -13.33 -3.51
N LYS A 62 -4.30 -14.28 -2.85
CA LYS A 62 -4.52 -14.24 -1.39
C LYS A 62 -3.21 -14.30 -0.64
N GLU A 63 -2.37 -15.26 -1.00
CA GLU A 63 -1.10 -15.48 -0.33
C GLU A 63 -0.16 -14.28 -0.49
N THR A 64 -0.05 -13.73 -1.70
CA THR A 64 0.76 -12.53 -1.96
C THR A 64 0.24 -11.31 -1.19
N TYR A 65 -1.08 -11.13 -1.11
CA TYR A 65 -1.69 -10.08 -0.30
C TYR A 65 -1.45 -10.26 1.21
N GLU A 66 -1.65 -11.45 1.75
CA GLU A 66 -1.46 -11.75 3.17
C GLU A 66 0.01 -11.56 3.57
N ASN A 67 0.94 -12.02 2.72
CA ASN A 67 2.38 -11.82 2.89
C ASN A 67 2.75 -10.33 2.86
N PHE A 68 2.16 -9.57 1.93
CA PHE A 68 2.38 -8.11 1.86
C PHE A 68 1.90 -7.42 3.13
N ASN A 69 0.71 -7.73 3.62
CA ASN A 69 0.21 -7.18 4.88
C ASN A 69 1.06 -7.54 6.07
N LYS A 70 1.45 -8.81 6.17
CA LYS A 70 2.30 -9.30 7.26
C LYS A 70 3.64 -8.57 7.26
N LYS A 71 4.24 -8.31 6.09
CA LYS A 71 5.45 -7.49 5.97
C LYS A 71 5.22 -6.06 6.44
N ILE A 72 4.16 -5.39 5.97
CA ILE A 72 3.81 -4.02 6.40
C ILE A 72 3.59 -3.96 7.91
N ASP A 73 2.81 -4.87 8.47
CA ASP A 73 2.54 -4.93 9.91
C ASP A 73 3.83 -5.15 10.72
N GLY A 74 4.72 -6.01 10.22
CA GLY A 74 6.04 -6.21 10.80
C GLY A 74 6.87 -4.93 10.83
N ILE A 75 6.93 -4.20 9.71
CA ILE A 75 7.64 -2.92 9.63
C ILE A 75 7.02 -1.91 10.60
N VAL A 76 5.70 -1.74 10.58
CA VAL A 76 4.99 -0.76 11.42
C VAL A 76 5.21 -1.02 12.92
N ARG A 77 5.22 -2.28 13.34
CA ARG A 77 5.49 -2.66 14.74
C ARG A 77 6.92 -2.32 15.17
N SER A 78 7.88 -2.44 14.25
CA SER A 78 9.29 -2.19 14.52
C SER A 78 9.70 -0.71 14.38
N LEU A 79 8.85 0.17 13.81
CA LEU A 79 9.17 1.58 13.56
C LEU A 79 9.74 2.35 14.76
N LYS A 80 9.31 2.03 15.99
CA LYS A 80 9.72 2.77 17.21
C LYS A 80 11.23 2.65 17.49
N SER A 81 11.84 1.54 17.08
CA SER A 81 13.25 1.23 17.34
C SER A 81 14.04 1.03 16.05
N MET A 82 13.47 1.42 14.91
CA MET A 82 14.05 1.18 13.59
C MET A 82 14.88 2.39 13.16
N GLU A 83 16.11 2.12 12.73
CA GLU A 83 16.95 3.10 12.05
C GLU A 83 16.57 3.22 10.57
N GLU A 84 16.91 4.35 9.95
CA GLU A 84 16.58 4.62 8.54
C GLU A 84 17.12 3.55 7.59
N SER A 85 18.36 3.12 7.78
CA SER A 85 18.98 2.06 6.96
C SER A 85 18.20 0.74 7.04
N SER A 86 17.80 0.34 8.25
CA SER A 86 16.98 -0.86 8.49
C SER A 86 15.59 -0.72 7.85
N PHE A 87 14.98 0.46 7.96
CA PHE A 87 13.72 0.75 7.28
C PHE A 87 13.84 0.60 5.77
N LEU A 88 14.88 1.18 5.16
CA LEU A 88 15.11 1.10 3.72
C LEU A 88 15.33 -0.34 3.25
N CYS A 89 16.08 -1.15 4.01
CA CYS A 89 16.21 -2.58 3.73
C CYS A 89 14.85 -3.31 3.76
N HIS A 90 14.03 -3.05 4.78
CA HIS A 90 12.71 -3.66 4.86
C HIS A 90 11.73 -3.18 3.79
N VAL A 91 11.83 -1.91 3.39
CA VAL A 91 11.09 -1.37 2.26
C VAL A 91 11.51 -2.12 1.00
N GLU A 92 12.81 -2.30 0.77
CA GLU A 92 13.35 -3.02 -0.38
C GLU A 92 12.86 -4.48 -0.41
N ASP A 93 12.93 -5.21 0.70
CA ASP A 93 12.37 -6.57 0.81
C ASP A 93 10.87 -6.61 0.46
N GLY A 94 10.13 -5.57 0.84
CA GLY A 94 8.70 -5.45 0.57
C GLY A 94 8.38 -5.26 -0.92
N THR A 95 9.34 -4.79 -1.72
CA THR A 95 9.12 -4.48 -3.13
C THR A 95 8.90 -5.71 -3.99
N GLU A 96 9.57 -6.83 -3.70
CA GLU A 96 9.37 -8.09 -4.43
C GLU A 96 7.99 -8.67 -4.15
N ILE A 97 7.55 -8.61 -2.88
CA ILE A 97 6.22 -9.07 -2.48
C ILE A 97 5.14 -8.19 -3.13
N LEU A 98 5.36 -6.86 -3.14
CA LEU A 98 4.46 -5.93 -3.82
C LEU A 98 4.40 -6.22 -5.32
N GLU A 99 5.53 -6.43 -5.99
CA GLU A 99 5.54 -6.69 -7.44
C GLU A 99 4.73 -7.94 -7.78
N ARG A 100 4.92 -9.04 -7.05
CA ARG A 100 4.12 -10.26 -7.24
C ARG A 100 2.63 -10.01 -7.05
N PHE A 101 2.27 -9.20 -6.05
CA PHE A 101 0.89 -8.83 -5.81
C PHE A 101 0.33 -7.97 -6.94
N LEU A 102 1.05 -6.93 -7.39
CA LEU A 102 0.66 -6.06 -8.49
C LEU A 102 0.46 -6.84 -9.79
N THR A 103 1.44 -7.64 -10.20
CA THR A 103 1.36 -8.45 -11.42
C THR A 103 0.17 -9.43 -11.36
N GLY A 104 -0.09 -10.03 -10.19
CA GLY A 104 -1.25 -10.90 -10.01
C GLY A 104 -2.58 -10.16 -10.14
N MET A 105 -2.68 -8.95 -9.57
CA MET A 105 -3.85 -8.07 -9.70
C MET A 105 -4.06 -7.62 -11.13
N GLU A 106 -3.01 -7.16 -11.79
CA GLU A 106 -2.99 -6.68 -13.17
C GLU A 106 -3.43 -7.78 -14.13
N ALA A 107 -2.87 -8.99 -14.00
CA ALA A 107 -3.29 -10.14 -14.79
C ALA A 107 -4.76 -10.51 -14.54
N ASN A 108 -5.22 -10.50 -13.29
CA ASN A 108 -6.61 -10.83 -12.97
C ASN A 108 -7.59 -9.75 -13.49
N CYS A 109 -7.17 -8.49 -13.48
CA CYS A 109 -7.98 -7.35 -13.93
C CYS A 109 -7.80 -7.02 -15.41
N GLU A 110 -6.93 -7.74 -16.13
CA GLU A 110 -6.58 -7.46 -17.54
C GLU A 110 -6.05 -6.02 -17.73
N VAL A 111 -5.24 -5.56 -16.78
CA VAL A 111 -4.63 -4.24 -16.79
C VAL A 111 -3.20 -4.34 -17.29
N ASP A 112 -2.89 -3.60 -18.35
CA ASP A 112 -1.53 -3.19 -18.68
C ASP A 112 -1.15 -1.99 -17.80
N ARG A 113 -0.09 -2.10 -16.99
CA ARG A 113 0.31 -1.06 -16.03
C ARG A 113 0.63 0.26 -16.72
N ASP A 114 1.36 0.21 -17.83
CA ASP A 114 1.87 1.40 -18.52
C ASP A 114 0.74 2.15 -19.25
N ALA A 115 -0.13 1.41 -19.93
CA ALA A 115 -1.28 1.99 -20.64
C ALA A 115 -2.44 2.34 -19.68
N GLY A 116 -2.64 1.55 -18.63
CA GLY A 116 -3.78 1.62 -17.72
C GLY A 116 -3.58 2.49 -16.47
N TYR A 117 -2.37 2.99 -16.21
CA TYR A 117 -2.01 3.68 -14.96
C TYR A 117 -3.03 4.72 -14.51
N ARG A 118 -3.36 5.68 -15.39
CA ARG A 118 -4.30 6.77 -15.07
C ARG A 118 -5.74 6.29 -14.93
N TYR A 119 -6.15 5.33 -15.76
CA TYR A 119 -7.49 4.75 -15.71
C TYR A 119 -7.72 4.06 -14.36
N VAL A 120 -6.79 3.20 -13.95
CA VAL A 120 -6.86 2.46 -12.68
C VAL A 120 -6.92 3.41 -11.48
N LYS A 121 -6.11 4.46 -11.47
CA LYS A 121 -6.16 5.50 -10.43
C LYS A 121 -7.54 6.16 -10.32
N GLY A 122 -8.22 6.35 -11.44
CA GLY A 122 -9.57 6.91 -11.50
C GLY A 122 -10.65 6.02 -10.85
N LEU A 123 -10.36 4.73 -10.65
CA LEU A 123 -11.25 3.76 -10.01
C LEU A 123 -11.09 3.71 -8.48
N LEU A 124 -10.18 4.52 -7.92
CA LEU A 124 -9.99 4.60 -6.48
C LEU A 124 -11.30 4.99 -5.79
N ASP A 125 -11.77 4.14 -4.86
CA ASP A 125 -12.98 4.40 -4.11
C ASP A 125 -12.87 5.68 -3.28
N ASN A 126 -13.94 6.46 -3.21
CA ASN A 126 -13.94 7.76 -2.53
C ASN A 126 -13.59 7.65 -1.04
N ASN A 127 -13.94 6.55 -0.36
CA ASN A 127 -13.56 6.37 1.03
C ASN A 127 -12.08 6.05 1.17
N LEU A 128 -11.52 5.22 0.28
CA LEU A 128 -10.07 4.95 0.24
C LEU A 128 -9.28 6.23 -0.06
N LYS A 129 -9.76 7.04 -1.01
CA LYS A 129 -9.20 8.35 -1.30
C LYS A 129 -9.14 9.23 -0.06
N LYS A 130 -10.25 9.35 0.69
CA LYS A 130 -10.28 10.08 1.96
C LYS A 130 -9.27 9.54 2.98
N ILE A 131 -9.15 8.22 3.13
CA ILE A 131 -8.20 7.61 4.07
C ILE A 131 -6.75 7.93 3.67
N ILE A 132 -6.43 7.88 2.38
CA ILE A 132 -5.10 8.26 1.86
C ILE A 132 -4.84 9.74 2.12
N GLU A 133 -5.80 10.62 1.82
CA GLU A 133 -5.69 12.07 2.05
C GLU A 133 -5.50 12.40 3.53
N GLU A 134 -6.29 11.80 4.43
CA GLU A 134 -6.20 12.00 5.88
C GLU A 134 -4.87 11.50 6.44
N SER A 135 -4.44 10.30 6.00
CA SER A 135 -3.15 9.73 6.39
C SER A 135 -1.98 10.60 5.92
N THR A 136 -2.03 11.07 4.68
CA THR A 136 -1.02 11.95 4.08
C THR A 136 -0.98 13.31 4.75
N ARG A 137 -2.16 13.89 5.07
CA ARG A 137 -2.27 15.15 5.83
C ARG A 137 -1.64 15.02 7.21
N SER A 138 -1.87 13.90 7.89
CA SER A 138 -1.25 13.60 9.19
C SER A 138 0.28 13.56 9.09
N LEU A 139 0.82 12.89 8.06
CA LEU A 139 2.26 12.81 7.82
C LEU A 139 2.88 14.19 7.54
N LYS A 140 2.25 15.00 6.67
CA LYS A 140 2.70 16.37 6.35
C LYS A 140 2.69 17.28 7.58
N LYS A 141 1.61 17.23 8.37
CA LYS A 141 1.48 18.04 9.60
C LYS A 141 2.63 17.80 10.59
N HIS A 142 3.18 16.59 10.61
CA HIS A 142 4.28 16.22 11.51
C HIS A 142 5.67 16.27 10.83
N GLY A 143 5.75 16.76 9.59
CA GLY A 143 7.01 16.89 8.85
C GLY A 143 7.67 15.57 8.48
N ILE A 144 6.87 14.49 8.32
CA ILE A 144 7.40 13.18 7.88
C ILE A 144 7.59 13.15 6.36
N ILE A 145 6.70 13.80 5.62
CA ILE A 145 6.71 13.92 4.16
C ILE A 145 6.37 15.35 3.73
#